data_AF-A0A811UNH4-F1
#
_entry.id   AF-A0A811UNH4-F1
#
_cell.length_a   1.000
_cell.length_b   1.000
_cell.length_c   1.000
_cell.angle_alpha   90.00
_cell.angle_beta   90.00
_cell.angle_gamma   90.00
#
_symmetry.space_group_name_H-M   'P 1'
#
loop_
_entity.id
_entity.type
_entity.pdbx_description
1 polymer ?
#
loop_
_entity_poly.entity_id
_entity_poly.type
_entity_poly.pdbx_seq_one_letter_code
_entity_poly.pdbx_strand_id
1 'polypeptide(L)'
;MTKKMKMKRENNDDGPHADKRSRRNDDQIRILIPSNIAGAVIGKGGQHIQKMRTQYKATVSVDDSQGPERTILISSDLDSTLQIVSEMLKYFEERDDEVDVRLLIHQSLAGCVIGKGGQKIKEIRDVSIQNTVD
;
A
#
# COMPACT_ATOMS: atom_id res chain seq x y z
N MET A 1 34.80 -51.38 32.92
CA MET A 1 34.39 -51.21 31.51
C MET A 1 32.88 -51.49 31.44
N THR A 2 31.95 -50.62 31.05
CA THR A 2 32.00 -49.25 30.54
C THR A 2 30.60 -48.65 30.77
N LYS A 3 30.58 -47.45 31.36
CA LYS A 3 29.41 -46.62 31.66
C LYS A 3 28.74 -46.20 30.34
N LYS A 4 27.44 -46.44 30.14
CA LYS A 4 26.65 -45.76 29.09
C LYS A 4 25.70 -44.76 29.73
N MET A 5 26.13 -43.53 29.61
CA MET A 5 25.52 -42.27 30.03
C MET A 5 24.28 -42.00 29.17
N LYS A 6 23.08 -42.00 29.77
CA LYS A 6 21.86 -41.49 29.16
C LYS A 6 21.65 -40.08 29.71
N MET A 7 22.06 -39.07 28.95
CA MET A 7 21.77 -37.67 29.22
C MET A 7 20.26 -37.45 29.14
N LYS A 8 19.64 -37.19 30.29
CA LYS A 8 18.29 -36.66 30.40
C LYS A 8 18.41 -35.15 30.19
N ARG A 9 17.99 -34.64 29.03
CA ARG A 9 17.93 -33.19 28.79
C ARG A 9 16.80 -32.63 29.65
N GLU A 10 17.17 -31.83 30.64
CA GLU A 10 16.28 -30.90 31.33
C GLU A 10 15.87 -29.81 30.32
N ASN A 11 14.58 -29.74 29.99
CA ASN A 11 14.02 -28.60 29.28
C ASN A 11 13.60 -27.56 30.32
N ASN A 12 14.56 -26.73 30.74
CA ASN A 12 14.28 -25.40 31.26
C ASN A 12 14.90 -24.43 30.26
N ASP A 13 14.07 -23.87 29.38
CA ASP A 13 14.43 -22.72 28.56
C ASP A 13 13.24 -21.77 28.52
N ASP A 14 13.03 -21.10 29.65
CA ASP A 14 12.29 -19.83 29.74
C ASP A 14 13.14 -18.72 29.08
N GLY A 15 13.36 -18.87 27.77
CA GLY A 15 13.93 -17.84 26.91
C GLY A 15 12.83 -16.88 26.45
N PRO A 16 13.11 -15.57 26.33
CA PRO A 16 12.10 -14.57 26.06
C PRO A 16 11.39 -14.92 24.75
N HIS A 17 10.06 -14.91 24.78
CA HIS A 17 9.26 -14.86 23.57
C HIS A 17 9.78 -13.72 22.71
N ALA A 18 10.63 -14.06 21.74
CA ALA A 18 11.04 -13.15 20.71
C ALA A 18 9.74 -12.62 20.14
N ASP A 19 9.45 -11.35 20.45
CA ASP A 19 8.44 -10.54 19.82
C ASP A 19 8.38 -11.03 18.39
N LYS A 20 7.26 -11.69 18.04
CA LYS A 20 6.96 -12.10 16.67
C LYS A 20 7.36 -10.91 15.87
N ARG A 21 8.49 -11.02 15.15
CA ARG A 21 9.04 -9.96 14.33
C ARG A 21 7.82 -9.37 13.69
N SER A 22 7.47 -8.16 14.14
CA SER A 22 6.63 -7.28 13.37
C SER A 22 7.39 -7.27 12.07
N ARG A 23 6.94 -8.12 11.13
CA ARG A 23 7.30 -7.98 9.74
C ARG A 23 6.97 -6.52 9.58
N ARG A 24 7.99 -5.67 9.43
CA ARG A 24 7.78 -4.29 9.01
C ARG A 24 6.85 -4.48 7.82
N ASN A 25 5.56 -4.27 8.04
CA ASN A 25 4.66 -3.99 6.97
C ASN A 25 5.30 -2.70 6.52
N ASP A 26 6.09 -2.79 5.46
CA ASP A 26 6.39 -1.59 4.71
C ASP A 26 4.99 -1.11 4.34
N ASP A 27 4.51 -0.11 5.08
CA ASP A 27 3.19 0.47 4.89
C ASP A 27 3.19 0.95 3.45
N GLN A 28 2.51 0.18 2.62
CA GLN A 28 2.60 0.27 1.17
C GLN A 28 1.20 0.35 0.62
N ILE A 29 1.00 1.39 -0.19
CA ILE A 29 -0.20 1.55 -0.97
C ILE A 29 0.07 1.04 -2.38
N ARG A 30 -0.87 0.26 -2.91
CA ARG A 30 -0.87 -0.22 -4.28
C ARG A 30 -2.08 0.36 -5.00
N ILE A 31 -1.84 1.06 -6.09
CA ILE A 31 -2.86 1.72 -6.90
C ILE A 31 -2.77 1.16 -8.29
N LEU A 32 -3.89 0.64 -8.79
CA LEU A 32 -4.03 0.15 -10.15
C LEU A 32 -4.66 1.26 -10.99
N ILE A 33 -3.93 1.68 -12.02
CA ILE A 33 -4.32 2.76 -12.93
C ILE A 33 -4.24 2.31 -14.38
N PRO A 34 -5.03 2.92 -15.28
CA PRO A 34 -4.84 2.80 -16.72
C PRO A 34 -3.42 3.18 -17.20
N SER A 35 -2.91 2.47 -18.20
CA SER A 35 -1.54 2.68 -18.73
C SER A 35 -1.32 4.07 -19.36
N ASN A 36 -2.38 4.69 -19.92
CA ASN A 36 -2.35 6.07 -20.43
C ASN A 36 -2.12 7.12 -19.33
N ILE A 37 -2.41 6.79 -18.07
CA ILE A 37 -2.21 7.66 -16.90
C ILE A 37 -0.82 7.48 -16.31
N ALA A 38 -0.28 6.26 -16.34
CA ALA A 38 1.04 5.95 -15.79
C ALA A 38 2.15 6.85 -16.36
N GLY A 39 2.09 7.19 -17.65
CA GLY A 39 3.03 8.11 -18.28
C GLY A 39 3.01 9.53 -17.68
N ALA A 40 1.84 10.03 -17.29
CA ALA A 40 1.72 11.34 -16.62
C ALA A 40 2.29 11.30 -15.20
N VAL A 41 2.05 10.21 -14.47
CA VAL A 41 2.61 10.01 -13.12
C VAL A 41 4.14 9.92 -13.16
N ILE A 42 4.70 9.22 -14.15
CA ILE A 42 6.17 9.13 -14.33
C ILE A 42 6.75 10.49 -14.74
N GLY A 43 6.06 11.21 -15.62
CA GLY A 43 6.48 12.49 -16.19
C GLY A 43 7.57 12.35 -17.25
N LYS A 44 7.81 13.44 -17.98
CA LYS A 44 8.82 13.50 -19.05
C LYS A 44 10.21 13.15 -18.48
N GLY A 45 10.84 12.11 -19.04
CA GLY A 45 12.16 11.62 -18.59
C GLY A 45 12.19 11.08 -17.15
N GLY A 46 11.03 10.74 -16.56
CA GLY A 46 10.96 10.26 -15.17
C GLY A 46 11.14 11.36 -14.11
N GLN A 47 11.11 12.64 -14.51
CA GLN A 47 11.35 13.75 -13.58
C GLN A 47 10.28 13.85 -12.49
N HIS A 48 9.02 13.57 -12.83
CA HIS A 48 7.91 13.72 -11.89
C HIS A 48 7.93 12.64 -10.81
N ILE A 49 8.10 11.37 -11.18
CA ILE A 49 8.28 10.29 -10.20
C ILE A 49 9.53 10.48 -9.34
N GLN A 50 10.61 11.01 -9.92
CA GLN A 50 11.83 11.29 -9.17
C GLN A 50 11.62 12.43 -8.17
N LYS A 51 10.89 13.49 -8.56
CA LYS A 51 10.50 14.58 -7.66
C LYS A 51 9.70 14.06 -6.48
N MET A 52 8.69 13.22 -6.71
CA MET A 52 7.89 12.62 -5.63
C MET A 52 8.76 11.80 -4.66
N ARG A 53 9.68 10.99 -5.18
CA ARG A 53 10.63 10.21 -4.35
C ARG A 53 11.49 11.10 -3.46
N THR A 54 12.03 12.19 -4.01
CA THR A 54 12.92 13.10 -3.28
C THR A 54 12.16 13.99 -2.30
N GLN A 55 11.04 14.57 -2.73
CA GLN A 55 10.25 15.51 -1.95
C GLN A 55 9.63 14.85 -0.71
N TYR A 56 9.02 13.68 -0.89
CA TYR A 56 8.31 12.97 0.17
C TYR A 56 9.15 11.88 0.84
N LYS A 57 10.44 11.77 0.47
CA LYS A 57 11.34 10.69 0.94
C LYS A 57 10.70 9.29 0.81
N ALA A 58 9.95 9.10 -0.27
CA ALA A 58 9.11 7.94 -0.50
C ALA A 58 9.72 7.01 -1.56
N THR A 59 9.43 5.72 -1.45
CA THR A 59 9.70 4.78 -2.53
C THR A 59 8.46 4.66 -3.39
N VAL A 60 8.51 5.24 -4.59
CA VAL A 60 7.42 5.16 -5.58
C VAL A 60 7.91 4.35 -6.78
N SER A 61 7.20 3.29 -7.17
CA SER A 61 7.52 2.49 -8.35
C SER A 61 6.29 2.20 -9.18
N VAL A 62 6.43 2.19 -10.50
CA VAL A 62 5.39 1.77 -11.44
C VAL A 62 5.88 0.49 -12.09
N ASP A 63 5.04 -0.54 -12.13
CA ASP A 63 5.37 -1.78 -12.83
C ASP A 63 5.49 -1.58 -14.33
N ASP A 64 6.22 -2.47 -14.99
CA ASP A 64 6.43 -2.44 -16.45
C ASP A 64 5.45 -3.35 -17.20
N SER A 65 4.21 -3.43 -16.72
CA SER A 65 3.19 -4.22 -17.41
C SER A 65 2.93 -3.61 -18.80
N GLN A 66 2.83 -4.51 -19.79
CA GLN A 66 2.39 -4.18 -21.16
C GLN A 66 0.86 -4.23 -21.28
N GLY A 67 0.16 -4.36 -20.14
CA GLY A 67 -1.29 -4.46 -20.08
C GLY A 67 -1.97 -3.09 -20.23
N PRO A 68 -3.31 -3.09 -20.31
CA PRO A 68 -4.10 -1.85 -20.27
C PRO A 68 -3.98 -1.11 -18.93
N GLU A 69 -3.48 -1.79 -17.89
CA GLU A 69 -3.40 -1.29 -16.54
C GLU A 69 -2.01 -1.54 -15.94
N ARG A 70 -1.57 -0.59 -15.11
CA ARG A 70 -0.30 -0.56 -14.40
C ARG A 70 -0.53 -0.33 -12.91
N THR A 71 0.28 -0.98 -12.09
CA THR A 71 0.32 -0.85 -10.64
C THR A 71 1.39 0.13 -10.20
N ILE A 72 0.98 1.17 -9.49
CA ILE A 72 1.85 2.06 -8.73
C ILE A 72 1.95 1.51 -7.30
N LEU A 73 3.17 1.37 -6.81
CA LEU A 73 3.49 1.05 -5.43
C LEU A 73 4.11 2.29 -4.76
N ILE A 74 3.56 2.71 -3.63
CA ILE A 74 4.04 3.82 -2.81
C ILE A 74 4.37 3.25 -1.43
N SER A 75 5.59 3.49 -0.96
CA SER A 75 6.03 3.16 0.39
C SER A 75 6.64 4.39 1.05
N SER A 76 5.94 4.91 2.06
CA SER A 76 6.39 6.01 2.91
C SER A 76 5.58 6.03 4.20
N ASP A 77 5.83 7.02 5.06
CA ASP A 77 4.95 7.31 6.19
C ASP A 77 3.54 7.72 5.71
N LEU A 78 2.57 7.71 6.63
CA LEU A 78 1.16 7.98 6.32
C LEU A 78 0.95 9.37 5.72
N ASP A 79 1.61 10.40 6.26
CA ASP A 79 1.43 11.79 5.81
C ASP A 79 1.97 11.97 4.38
N SER A 80 3.20 11.52 4.15
CA SER A 80 3.81 11.50 2.81
C SER A 80 2.97 10.71 1.80
N THR A 81 2.43 9.57 2.22
CA THR A 81 1.60 8.73 1.35
C THR A 81 0.32 9.45 0.92
N LEU A 82 -0.38 10.09 1.86
CA LEU A 82 -1.59 10.87 1.58
C LEU A 82 -1.30 12.06 0.66
N GLN A 83 -0.17 12.74 0.87
CA GLN A 83 0.26 13.85 0.02
C GLN A 83 0.56 13.39 -1.41
N ILE A 84 1.28 12.28 -1.58
CA ILE A 84 1.55 11.70 -2.90
C ILE A 84 0.27 11.33 -3.62
N VAL A 85 -0.66 10.64 -2.95
CA VAL A 85 -1.95 10.25 -3.54
C VAL A 85 -2.74 11.50 -3.93
N SER A 86 -2.78 12.53 -3.09
CA SER A 86 -3.47 13.78 -3.38
C SER A 86 -2.85 14.53 -4.57
N GLU A 87 -1.52 14.54 -4.71
CA GLU A 87 -0.85 15.13 -5.87
C GLU A 87 -1.17 14.33 -7.14
N MET A 88 -1.17 12.99 -7.09
CA MET A 88 -1.57 12.16 -8.23
C MET A 88 -3.01 12.40 -8.68
N LEU A 89 -3.96 12.53 -7.75
CA LEU A 89 -5.37 12.78 -8.06
C LEU A 89 -5.56 14.11 -8.82
N LYS A 90 -4.82 15.17 -8.47
CA LYS A 90 -4.87 16.45 -9.19
C LYS A 90 -4.47 16.31 -10.66
N TYR A 91 -3.46 15.48 -10.95
CA TYR A 91 -3.06 15.19 -12.32
C TYR A 91 -4.09 14.38 -13.11
N PHE A 92 -5.02 13.72 -12.42
CA PHE A 92 -6.14 13.03 -13.07
C PHE A 92 -7.28 13.99 -13.39
N GLU A 93 -7.58 14.96 -12.52
CA GLU A 93 -8.60 16.00 -12.75
C GLU A 93 -8.26 16.96 -13.90
N GLU A 94 -6.98 17.21 -14.18
CA GLU A 94 -6.58 18.03 -15.35
C GLU A 94 -6.95 17.38 -16.70
N ARG A 95 -7.39 16.11 -16.69
CA ARG A 95 -7.89 15.41 -17.87
C ARG A 95 -9.42 15.38 -17.79
N ASP A 96 -10.08 15.81 -18.85
CA ASP A 96 -11.55 15.79 -19.01
C ASP A 96 -12.13 14.35 -19.15
N ASP A 97 -11.35 13.35 -18.72
CA ASP A 97 -11.68 11.93 -18.79
C ASP A 97 -12.06 11.45 -17.39
N GLU A 98 -13.15 10.68 -17.29
CA GLU A 98 -13.50 9.99 -16.05
C GLU A 98 -12.43 8.94 -15.73
N VAL A 99 -11.66 9.16 -14.66
CA VAL A 99 -10.56 8.26 -14.26
C VAL A 99 -11.03 7.33 -13.15
N ASP A 100 -11.08 6.03 -13.44
CA ASP A 100 -11.25 4.99 -12.43
C ASP A 100 -9.90 4.66 -11.74
N VAL A 101 -9.83 4.92 -10.43
CA VAL A 101 -8.66 4.63 -9.60
C VAL A 101 -8.97 3.47 -8.66
N ARG A 102 -8.24 2.35 -8.81
CA ARG A 102 -8.46 1.16 -7.98
C ARG A 102 -7.37 0.99 -6.94
N LEU A 103 -7.76 1.09 -5.67
CA LEU A 103 -6.87 0.81 -4.54
C LEU A 103 -6.81 -0.71 -4.26
N LEU A 104 -5.62 -1.30 -4.32
CA LEU A 104 -5.41 -2.71 -4.04
C LEU A 104 -5.11 -2.91 -2.54
N ILE A 105 -5.92 -3.72 -1.89
CA ILE A 105 -5.81 -4.02 -0.46
C ILE A 105 -5.56 -5.51 -0.28
N HIS A 106 -4.59 -5.87 0.56
CA HIS A 106 -4.37 -7.27 0.90
C HIS A 106 -5.60 -7.84 1.63
N GLN A 107 -5.98 -9.08 1.33
CA GLN A 107 -7.19 -9.72 1.87
C GLN A 107 -7.30 -9.66 3.40
N SER A 108 -6.16 -9.68 4.12
CA SER A 108 -6.15 -9.57 5.58
C SER A 108 -6.58 -8.20 6.12
N LEU A 109 -6.43 -7.15 5.31
CA LEU A 109 -6.77 -5.77 5.67
C LEU A 109 -8.17 -5.36 5.17
N ALA A 110 -8.74 -6.12 4.22
CA ALA A 110 -10.06 -5.84 3.66
C ALA A 110 -11.16 -5.78 4.74
N GLY A 111 -11.07 -6.63 5.76
CA GLY A 111 -12.03 -6.63 6.88
C GLY A 111 -12.09 -5.30 7.65
N CYS A 112 -10.97 -4.58 7.76
CA CYS A 112 -10.91 -3.28 8.43
C CYS A 112 -11.65 -2.20 7.63
N VAL A 113 -11.57 -2.25 6.30
CA VAL A 113 -12.24 -1.30 5.40
C VAL A 113 -13.73 -1.61 5.27
N ILE A 114 -14.08 -2.89 5.18
CA ILE A 114 -15.48 -3.34 5.07
C ILE A 114 -16.25 -3.07 6.38
N GLY A 115 -15.62 -3.36 7.52
CA GLY A 115 -16.24 -3.26 8.84
C GLY A 115 -17.20 -4.42 9.15
N LYS A 116 -17.62 -4.53 10.41
CA LYS A 116 -18.55 -5.59 10.86
C LYS A 116 -19.88 -5.48 10.09
N GLY A 117 -20.26 -6.55 9.39
CA GLY A 117 -21.48 -6.58 8.57
C GLY A 117 -21.50 -5.58 7.41
N GLY A 118 -20.35 -5.04 6.98
CA GLY A 118 -20.29 -4.07 5.89
C GLY A 118 -20.65 -2.63 6.29
N GLN A 119 -20.76 -2.33 7.59
CA GLN A 119 -21.18 -1.00 8.05
C GLN A 119 -20.20 0.10 7.66
N LYS A 120 -18.89 -0.14 7.75
CA LYS A 120 -17.88 0.90 7.50
C LYS A 120 -17.79 1.27 6.02
N ILE A 121 -17.80 0.28 5.12
CA ILE A 121 -17.81 0.56 3.68
C ILE A 121 -19.11 1.21 3.22
N LYS A 122 -20.24 0.89 3.86
CA LYS A 122 -21.52 1.55 3.60
C LYS A 122 -21.46 3.03 3.98
N GLU A 123 -20.97 3.33 5.18
CA GLU A 123 -20.74 4.70 5.64
C GLU A 123 -19.82 5.48 4.70
N ILE A 124 -18.69 4.89 4.30
CA ILE A 124 -17.74 5.51 3.35
C ILE A 124 -18.43 5.82 2.01
N ARG A 125 -19.21 4.87 1.48
CA ARG A 125 -19.93 5.06 0.21
C ARG A 125 -20.95 6.19 0.31
N ASP A 126 -21.70 6.25 1.40
CA ASP A 126 -22.74 7.27 1.59
C ASP A 126 -22.10 8.67 1.70
N VAL A 127 -20.99 8.81 2.45
CA VAL A 127 -20.26 10.09 2.58
C VAL A 127 -19.61 10.54 1.27
N SER A 128 -18.99 9.62 0.52
CA SER A 128 -18.31 9.96 -0.73
C SER A 128 -19.26 10.41 -1.83
N ILE A 129 -20.44 9.79 -1.95
CA ILE A 129 -21.44 10.17 -2.96
C ILE A 129 -22.01 11.57 -2.65
N GLN A 130 -22.11 11.94 -1.38
CA GLN A 130 -22.64 13.25 -0.98
C GLN A 130 -21.74 14.42 -1.40
N ASN A 131 -20.43 14.20 -1.53
CA ASN A 131 -19.44 15.25 -1.86
C ASN A 131 -19.24 15.49 -3.36
N THR A 132 -19.87 14.71 -4.25
CA THR A 132 -19.75 14.85 -5.71
C THR A 132 -20.86 15.74 -6.31
N VAL A 133 -21.80 16.24 -5.51
CA VAL A 133 -23.03 16.92 -5.98
C VAL A 133 -23.07 18.42 -5.67
N ASP A 134 -22.00 19.00 -5.13
CA ASP A 134 -21.88 20.45 -4.89
C ASP A 134 -20.86 21.12 -5.84
#